data_AF-X1JRH3-F1
#
_entry.id   AF-X1JRH3-F1
#
_cell.length_a   1.000
_cell.length_b   1.000
_cell.length_c   1.000
_cell.angle_alpha   90.00
_cell.angle_beta   90.00
_cell.angle_gamma   90.00
#
_symmetry.space_group_name_H-M   'P 1'
#
loop_
_entity.id
_entity.type
_entity.pdbx_description
1 polymer ?
#
loop_
_entity_poly.entity_id
_entity_poly.type
_entity_poly.pdbx_seq_one_letter_code
_entity_poly.pdbx_strand_id
1 'polypeptide(L)'
;KLNIYILYRDMRSYGIKELYYKKAREEGVIFIRYEEESKPEVRNDGGRLKIKVKDLILNRDLLIDTDLLVLSSGIIASKGNKNLSQMLKVPLNADGFFLEAHVKLRPVDFATDGIFVCGLAHYPIASHIPVKNINI
;
A
#
# COMPACT_ATOMS: atom_id res chain seq x y z
N LYS A 1 26.60 -7.67 9.19
CA LYS A 1 25.87 -6.39 9.33
C LYS A 1 25.01 -6.24 8.07
N LEU A 2 23.72 -6.01 8.20
CA LEU A 2 22.77 -6.00 7.07
C LEU A 2 22.51 -4.54 6.67
N ASN A 3 22.61 -4.22 5.37
CA ASN A 3 22.31 -2.88 4.86
C ASN A 3 20.90 -2.88 4.26
N ILE A 4 20.03 -2.00 4.75
CA ILE A 4 18.63 -1.91 4.29
C ILE A 4 18.41 -0.55 3.64
N TYR A 5 17.94 -0.58 2.39
CA TYR A 5 17.56 0.60 1.63
C TYR A 5 16.07 0.56 1.33
N ILE A 6 15.34 1.61 1.71
CA ILE A 6 13.92 1.77 1.42
C ILE A 6 13.77 2.88 0.39
N LEU A 7 13.36 2.50 -0.81
CA LEU A 7 13.03 3.42 -1.89
C LEU A 7 11.55 3.79 -1.79
N TYR A 8 11.22 5.09 -1.72
CA TYR A 8 9.85 5.55 -1.55
C TYR A 8 9.56 6.85 -2.30
N ARG A 9 8.28 7.09 -2.64
CA ARG A 9 7.81 8.39 -3.17
C ARG A 9 7.39 9.33 -2.05
N ASP A 10 6.44 8.84 -1.25
CA ASP A 10 5.88 9.54 -0.10
C ASP A 10 5.81 8.61 1.09
N MET A 11 6.18 9.13 2.26
CA MET A 11 6.13 8.39 3.50
C MET A 11 4.80 8.65 4.22
N ARG A 12 3.93 7.63 4.26
CA ARG A 12 2.60 7.72 4.88
C ARG A 12 2.59 7.16 6.31
N SER A 13 3.48 7.65 7.16
CA SER A 13 3.57 7.25 8.58
C SER A 13 2.86 8.25 9.49
N TYR A 14 1.53 8.18 9.55
CA TYR A 14 0.74 9.06 10.42
C TYR A 14 0.67 8.54 11.87
N GLY A 15 0.71 9.46 12.84
CA GLY A 15 0.54 9.16 14.26
C GLY A 15 1.63 8.24 14.82
N ILE A 16 1.23 7.20 15.55
CA ILE A 16 2.15 6.24 16.23
C ILE A 16 3.13 5.59 15.23
N LYS A 17 2.79 5.53 13.94
CA LYS A 17 3.65 4.97 12.89
C LYS A 17 4.94 5.76 12.68
N GLU A 18 4.97 7.05 13.00
CA GLU A 18 6.18 7.88 12.92
C GLU A 18 7.28 7.40 13.87
N LEU A 19 6.91 6.85 15.03
CA LEU A 19 7.87 6.33 16.00
C LEU A 19 8.66 5.14 15.41
N TYR A 20 7.99 4.29 14.63
CA TYR A 20 8.64 3.16 13.94
C TYR A 20 9.59 3.64 12.84
N TYR A 21 9.22 4.68 12.10
CA TYR A 21 10.10 5.29 11.12
C TYR A 21 11.37 5.83 11.77
N LYS A 22 11.24 6.57 12.88
CA LYS A 22 12.37 7.10 13.64
C LYS A 22 13.28 5.96 14.14
N LYS A 23 12.71 4.92 14.75
CA LYS A 23 13.46 3.75 15.22
C LYS A 23 14.23 3.06 14.08
N ALA A 24 13.61 2.86 12.92
CA ALA A 24 14.27 2.25 11.77
C ALA A 24 15.49 3.08 11.31
N ARG A 25 15.40 4.42 11.34
CA ARG A 25 16.53 5.30 11.02
C ARG A 25 17.66 5.19 12.05
N GLU A 26 17.32 5.12 13.34
CA GLU A 26 18.29 4.94 14.42
C GLU A 26 19.02 3.59 14.32
N GLU A 27 18.35 2.56 13.82
CA GLU A 27 18.94 1.23 13.53
C GLU A 27 19.79 1.22 12.24
N GLY A 28 19.84 2.32 11.49
CA GLY A 28 20.69 2.48 10.30
C GLY A 28 20.02 2.16 8.96
N VAL A 29 18.69 2.08 8.91
CA VAL A 29 17.95 1.94 7.64
C VAL A 29 18.03 3.24 6.84
N ILE A 30 18.41 3.13 5.56
CA ILE A 30 18.58 4.26 4.65
C ILE A 30 17.30 4.43 3.83
N PHE A 31 16.76 5.65 3.82
CA PHE A 31 15.55 5.98 3.08
C PHE A 31 15.92 6.89 1.90
N ILE A 32 15.60 6.46 0.68
CA ILE A 32 15.91 7.19 -0.55
C ILE A 32 14.59 7.56 -1.22
N ARG A 33 14.36 8.86 -1.35
CA ARG A 33 13.17 9.38 -2.01
C ARG A 33 13.38 9.41 -3.53
N TYR A 34 12.40 8.96 -4.29
CA TYR A 34 12.38 9.06 -5.75
C TYR A 34 11.08 9.71 -6.25
N GLU A 35 11.11 10.26 -7.46
CA GLU A 35 9.96 10.89 -8.11
C GLU A 35 9.25 9.93 -9.07
N GLU A 36 7.98 10.18 -9.37
CA GLU A 36 7.20 9.31 -10.25
C GLU A 36 7.75 9.27 -11.69
N GLU A 37 8.33 10.37 -12.13
CA GLU A 37 8.98 10.54 -13.43
C GLU A 37 10.36 9.85 -13.46
N SER A 38 10.97 9.60 -12.31
CA SER A 38 12.31 9.02 -12.14
C SER A 38 12.27 7.75 -11.28
N LYS A 39 11.53 6.74 -11.75
CA LYS A 39 11.38 5.46 -11.04
C LYS A 39 12.72 4.71 -10.95
N PRO A 40 12.97 3.96 -9.86
CA PRO A 40 14.13 3.10 -9.76
C PRO A 40 14.12 2.04 -10.86
N GLU A 41 15.25 1.87 -11.53
CA GLU A 41 15.46 0.79 -12.50
C GLU A 41 16.12 -0.39 -11.84
N VAL A 42 15.64 -1.60 -12.14
CA VAL A 42 16.24 -2.85 -11.64
C VAL A 42 16.85 -3.59 -12.82
N ARG A 43 18.12 -3.97 -12.70
CA ARG A 43 18.82 -4.79 -13.69
C ARG A 43 19.37 -6.04 -13.01
N ASN A 44 19.31 -7.16 -13.71
CA ASN A 44 19.97 -8.39 -13.30
C ASN A 44 21.24 -8.54 -14.13
N ASP A 45 22.39 -8.52 -13.46
CA ASP A 45 23.70 -8.64 -14.08
C ASP A 45 24.40 -9.88 -13.53
N GLY A 46 24.34 -10.98 -14.29
CA GLY A 46 25.00 -12.24 -13.92
C GLY A 46 24.51 -12.85 -12.61
N GLY A 47 23.25 -12.62 -12.22
CA GLY A 47 22.66 -13.15 -10.98
C GLY A 47 22.70 -12.20 -9.78
N ARG A 48 23.30 -11.02 -9.91
CA ARG A 48 23.22 -9.95 -8.90
C ARG A 48 22.24 -8.86 -9.34
N LEU A 49 21.41 -8.39 -8.41
CA LEU A 49 20.47 -7.31 -8.69
C LEU A 49 21.15 -5.96 -8.47
N LYS A 50 21.06 -5.10 -9.48
CA LYS A 50 21.53 -3.72 -9.45
C LYS A 50 20.33 -2.79 -9.54
N ILE A 51 20.20 -1.90 -8.57
CA ILE A 51 19.15 -0.90 -8.52
C ILE A 51 19.78 0.46 -8.84
N LYS A 52 19.26 1.11 -9.87
CA LYS A 52 19.61 2.50 -10.21
C LYS A 52 18.49 3.41 -9.74
N VAL A 53 18.80 4.38 -8.88
CA VAL A 53 17.84 5.37 -8.39
C VAL A 53 18.46 6.76 -8.41
N LYS A 54 17.70 7.77 -8.82
CA LYS A 54 18.15 9.16 -8.79
C LYS A 54 17.99 9.71 -7.38
N ASP A 55 19.10 10.14 -6.78
CA ASP A 55 19.07 10.87 -5.51
C ASP A 55 18.68 12.32 -5.78
N LEU A 56 17.60 12.77 -5.15
CA LEU A 56 17.05 14.12 -5.34
C LEU A 56 17.86 15.20 -4.62
N ILE A 57 18.60 14.84 -3.56
CA ILE A 57 19.40 15.78 -2.76
C ILE A 57 20.71 16.08 -3.48
N LEU A 58 21.38 15.04 -3.97
CA LEU A 58 22.66 15.12 -4.67
C LEU A 58 22.50 15.32 -6.19
N ASN A 59 21.29 15.15 -6.71
CA ASN A 59 20.94 15.16 -8.13
C ASN A 59 21.86 14.24 -8.97
N ARG A 60 22.10 13.03 -8.47
CA ARG A 60 22.98 12.03 -9.07
C ARG A 60 22.34 10.65 -9.07
N ASP A 61 22.77 9.81 -9.99
CA ASP A 61 22.38 8.41 -10.02
C ASP A 61 23.15 7.63 -8.94
N LEU A 62 22.42 6.97 -8.06
CA LEU A 62 22.93 5.98 -7.13
C LEU A 62 22.76 4.59 -7.72
N LEU A 63 23.82 3.80 -7.65
CA LEU A 63 23.81 2.38 -7.99
C LEU A 63 23.93 1.58 -6.70
N ILE A 64 22.96 0.71 -6.46
CA ILE A 64 22.87 -0.13 -5.27
C ILE A 64 22.90 -1.59 -5.72
N ASP A 65 23.97 -2.29 -5.35
CA ASP A 65 24.03 -3.75 -5.50
C ASP A 65 23.27 -4.39 -4.33
N THR A 66 22.35 -5.32 -4.63
CA THR A 66 21.59 -6.05 -3.61
C THR A 66 21.49 -7.55 -3.91
N ASP A 67 21.46 -8.32 -2.84
CA ASP A 67 21.18 -9.76 -2.88
C ASP A 67 19.66 -10.05 -2.89
N LEU A 68 18.86 -9.13 -2.32
CA LEU A 68 17.42 -9.27 -2.19
C LEU A 68 16.69 -7.97 -2.55
N LEU A 69 15.66 -8.08 -3.38
CA LEU A 69 14.74 -7.00 -3.69
C LEU A 69 13.34 -7.37 -3.21
N VAL A 70 12.76 -6.54 -2.36
CA VAL A 70 11.40 -6.71 -1.84
C VAL A 70 10.49 -5.64 -2.45
N LEU A 71 9.41 -6.07 -3.12
CA LEU A 71 8.42 -5.17 -3.69
C LEU A 71 7.23 -5.03 -2.73
N SER A 72 7.07 -3.83 -2.18
CA SER A 72 5.90 -3.45 -1.37
C SER A 72 4.68 -3.17 -2.27
N SER A 73 4.10 -4.23 -2.83
CA SER A 73 2.95 -4.15 -3.74
C SER A 73 1.67 -3.70 -3.02
N GLY A 74 0.83 -2.93 -3.73
CA GLY A 74 -0.48 -2.51 -3.25
C GLY A 74 -1.50 -3.65 -3.21
N ILE A 75 -2.56 -3.47 -2.42
CA ILE A 75 -3.70 -4.38 -2.37
C ILE A 75 -4.66 -4.01 -3.51
N ILE A 76 -5.03 -4.99 -4.32
CA ILE A 76 -6.05 -4.86 -5.36
C ILE A 76 -7.30 -5.64 -4.95
N ALA A 77 -8.46 -5.23 -5.46
CA ALA A 77 -9.70 -5.95 -5.22
C ALA A 77 -9.65 -7.38 -5.77
N SER A 78 -10.36 -8.29 -5.11
CA SER A 78 -10.45 -9.68 -5.56
C SER A 78 -11.20 -9.76 -6.89
N LYS A 79 -10.69 -10.57 -7.83
CA LYS A 79 -11.36 -10.84 -9.12
C LYS A 79 -12.77 -11.43 -8.92
N GLY A 80 -13.02 -12.12 -7.81
CA GLY A 80 -14.33 -12.68 -7.46
C GLY A 80 -15.39 -11.63 -7.08
N ASN A 81 -14.98 -10.40 -6.75
CA ASN A 81 -15.91 -9.34 -6.34
C ASN A 81 -16.94 -9.04 -7.41
N LYS A 82 -16.60 -9.13 -8.70
CA LYS A 82 -17.53 -8.88 -9.81
C LYS A 82 -18.70 -9.87 -9.80
N ASN A 83 -18.42 -11.16 -9.57
CA ASN A 83 -19.45 -12.19 -9.52
C ASN A 83 -20.33 -12.01 -8.28
N LEU A 84 -19.72 -11.75 -7.12
CA LEU A 84 -20.45 -11.50 -5.87
C LEU A 84 -21.32 -10.25 -5.93
N SER A 85 -20.83 -9.18 -6.54
CA SER A 85 -21.56 -7.95 -6.78
C SER A 85 -22.84 -8.20 -7.58
N GLN A 86 -22.78 -9.03 -8.63
CA GLN A 86 -23.95 -9.41 -9.42
C GLN A 86 -24.94 -10.28 -8.64
N MET A 87 -24.44 -11.25 -7.88
CA MET A 87 -25.28 -12.15 -7.07
C MET A 87 -26.02 -11.42 -5.95
N LEU A 88 -25.33 -10.53 -5.26
CA LEU A 88 -25.85 -9.79 -4.10
C LEU A 88 -26.47 -8.43 -4.48
N LYS A 89 -26.37 -8.04 -5.75
CA LYS A 89 -26.81 -6.73 -6.29
C LYS A 89 -26.23 -5.54 -5.50
N VAL A 90 -24.95 -5.63 -5.16
CA VAL A 90 -24.23 -4.57 -4.44
C VAL A 90 -23.22 -3.89 -5.37
N PRO A 91 -23.05 -2.55 -5.30
CA PRO A 91 -22.17 -1.82 -6.21
C PRO A 91 -20.68 -2.04 -5.91
N LEU A 92 -19.86 -1.91 -6.95
CA LEU A 92 -18.40 -1.82 -6.85
C LEU A 92 -17.94 -0.42 -7.26
N ASN A 93 -16.83 0.05 -6.69
CA ASN A 93 -16.15 1.26 -7.14
C ASN A 93 -15.27 0.99 -8.37
N ALA A 94 -14.63 2.04 -8.91
CA ALA A 94 -13.76 1.93 -10.09
C ALA A 94 -12.55 1.01 -9.88
N ASP A 95 -12.10 0.84 -8.64
CA ASP A 95 -11.00 -0.04 -8.25
C ASP A 95 -11.44 -1.49 -7.98
N GLY A 96 -12.75 -1.79 -8.11
CA GLY A 96 -13.34 -3.12 -7.93
C GLY A 96 -13.63 -3.52 -6.48
N PHE A 97 -13.48 -2.61 -5.52
CA PHE A 97 -13.90 -2.81 -4.14
C PHE A 97 -15.39 -2.53 -3.96
N PHE A 98 -15.99 -3.08 -2.91
CA PHE A 98 -17.41 -2.86 -2.63
C PHE A 98 -17.66 -1.42 -2.15
N LEU A 99 -18.72 -0.81 -2.67
CA LEU A 99 -19.07 0.57 -2.36
C LEU A 99 -20.21 0.60 -1.33
N GLU A 100 -19.97 1.26 -0.20
CA GLU A 100 -20.98 1.48 0.85
C GLU A 100 -22.09 2.42 0.38
N ALA A 101 -23.23 2.39 1.08
CA ALA A 101 -24.37 3.25 0.80
C ALA A 101 -24.04 4.73 1.03
N HIS A 102 -23.34 5.06 2.11
CA HIS A 102 -22.92 6.43 2.40
C HIS A 102 -21.73 6.50 3.36
N VAL A 103 -20.62 7.08 2.89
CA VAL A 103 -19.30 7.19 3.57
C VAL A 103 -19.32 7.71 5.02
N LYS A 104 -20.37 8.42 5.44
CA LYS A 104 -20.47 9.08 6.75
C LYS A 104 -21.60 8.55 7.61
N LEU A 105 -22.78 8.34 7.01
CA LEU A 105 -23.99 7.95 7.74
C LEU A 105 -24.13 6.42 7.85
N ARG A 106 -23.63 5.67 6.85
CA ARG A 106 -23.76 4.22 6.77
C ARG A 106 -22.49 3.63 6.12
N PRO A 107 -21.33 3.71 6.80
CA PRO A 107 -20.03 3.40 6.20
C PRO A 107 -19.81 1.90 5.94
N VAL A 108 -20.64 1.03 6.50
CA VAL A 108 -20.53 -0.44 6.38
C VAL A 108 -21.76 -1.08 5.74
N ASP A 109 -22.81 -0.32 5.47
CA ASP A 109 -24.05 -0.85 4.92
C ASP A 109 -24.07 -0.69 3.41
N PHE A 110 -24.73 -1.61 2.72
CA PHE A 110 -25.13 -1.39 1.34
C PHE A 110 -26.50 -0.73 1.24
N ALA A 111 -26.83 -0.23 0.04
CA ALA A 111 -28.19 0.24 -0.25
C ALA A 111 -29.23 -0.89 -0.16
N THR A 112 -28.79 -2.15 -0.30
CA THR A 112 -29.61 -3.34 -0.07
C THR A 112 -29.62 -3.67 1.42
N ASP A 113 -30.80 -3.61 2.04
CA ASP A 113 -30.95 -3.91 3.47
C ASP A 113 -30.54 -5.36 3.79
N GLY A 114 -29.88 -5.53 4.94
CA GLY A 114 -29.39 -6.83 5.41
C GLY A 114 -28.04 -7.26 4.84
N ILE A 115 -27.40 -6.46 3.98
CA ILE A 115 -26.06 -6.73 3.45
C ILE A 115 -25.08 -5.67 3.97
N PHE A 116 -23.93 -6.14 4.45
CA PHE A 116 -22.87 -5.30 5.03
C PHE A 116 -21.50 -5.64 4.43
N VAL A 117 -20.59 -4.67 4.44
CA VAL A 117 -19.20 -4.83 3.99
C VAL A 117 -18.24 -4.72 5.17
N CYS A 118 -17.19 -5.56 5.19
CA CYS A 118 -16.16 -5.50 6.20
C CYS A 118 -14.76 -5.79 5.63
N GLY A 119 -13.73 -5.30 6.31
CA GLY A 119 -12.34 -5.65 6.02
C GLY A 119 -11.83 -5.09 4.68
N LEU A 120 -10.87 -5.82 4.09
CA LEU A 120 -10.23 -5.48 2.82
C LEU A 120 -11.16 -5.54 1.61
N ALA A 121 -12.37 -6.10 1.76
CA ALA A 121 -13.38 -6.09 0.72
C ALA A 121 -13.89 -4.65 0.44
N HIS A 122 -13.78 -3.77 1.43
CA HIS A 122 -14.23 -2.38 1.35
C HIS A 122 -13.18 -1.46 0.69
N TYR A 123 -11.93 -1.51 1.16
CA TYR A 123 -10.76 -0.84 0.57
C TYR A 123 -9.48 -1.29 1.32
N PRO A 124 -8.26 -0.94 0.86
CA PRO A 124 -7.03 -1.27 1.57
C PRO A 124 -6.98 -0.66 2.98
N ILE A 125 -7.12 -1.49 4.01
CA ILE A 125 -7.04 -1.10 5.43
C ILE A 125 -6.00 -1.91 6.18
N ALA A 126 -5.38 -1.28 7.18
CA ALA A 126 -4.50 -1.99 8.11
C ALA A 126 -5.32 -2.80 9.11
N SER A 127 -4.81 -3.97 9.51
CA SER A 127 -5.49 -4.92 10.40
C SER A 127 -5.93 -4.33 11.75
N HIS A 128 -5.23 -3.31 12.27
CA HIS A 128 -5.57 -2.69 13.55
C HIS A 128 -6.76 -1.74 13.49
N ILE A 129 -7.23 -1.36 12.29
CA ILE A 129 -8.27 -0.33 12.16
C ILE A 129 -9.59 -0.98 12.57
N PRO A 130 -10.23 -0.52 13.66
CA PRO A 130 -11.48 -1.10 14.10
C PRO A 130 -12.56 -0.88 13.05
N VAL A 131 -13.35 -1.91 12.76
CA VAL A 131 -14.55 -1.79 11.95
C VAL A 131 -15.47 -0.81 12.67
N LYS A 132 -15.70 0.38 12.09
CA LYS A 132 -16.57 1.38 12.69
C LYS A 132 -18.01 0.84 12.69
N ASN A 133 -18.50 0.52 13.88
CA ASN A 133 -19.89 0.19 14.26
C ASN A 133 -20.75 -0.42 13.15
N ILE A 134 -20.75 -1.75 13.08
CA ILE A 134 -21.92 -2.50 12.61
C ILE A 134 -22.91 -2.47 13.78
N ASN A 135 -23.85 -1.52 13.79
CA ASN A 135 -25.00 -1.60 14.68
C ASN A 135 -25.98 -2.60 14.06
N ILE A 136 -25.92 -3.85 14.54
CA ILE A 136 -26.91 -4.90 14.25
C ILE A 136 -28.16 -4.63 15.11
#